data_AF-A0A6J4KN89-F1
#
_entry.id   AF-A0A6J4KN89-F1
#
_cell.length_a   1.000
_cell.length_b   1.000
_cell.length_c   1.000
_cell.angle_alpha   90.00
_cell.angle_beta   90.00
_cell.angle_gamma   90.00
#
_symmetry.space_group_name_H-M   'P 1'
#
loop_
_entity.id
_entity.type
_entity.pdbx_description
1 polymer ?
#
loop_
_entity_poly.entity_id
_entity_poly.type
_entity_poly.pdbx_seq_one_letter_code
_entity_poly.pdbx_strand_id
1 'polypeptide(L)'
;GGMPPDAAAALGLTLDATPSLDEVLVPRLARIASMADVVGGLTEAELDRVCGRKPADPYPDQEYVVRRCLTVVLKEEAEHHRYAVRDLAALESRA
;
A
#
# COMPACT_ATOMS: atom_id res chain seq x y z
N GLY A 1 12.33 9.95 8.97
CA GLY A 1 11.43 9.04 9.69
C GLY A 1 11.17 7.87 8.80
N GLY A 2 11.65 6.70 9.18
CA GLY A 2 11.52 5.46 8.42
C GLY A 2 11.68 4.29 9.37
N MET A 3 11.20 3.12 8.97
CA MET A 3 11.40 1.89 9.74
C MET A 3 12.92 1.58 9.81
N PRO A 4 13.47 1.29 11.00
CA PRO A 4 14.86 0.86 11.12
C PRO A 4 15.18 -0.36 10.24
N PRO A 5 16.43 -0.52 9.74
CA PRO A 5 16.77 -1.60 8.82
C PRO A 5 16.48 -3.01 9.36
N ASP A 6 16.76 -3.24 10.64
CA ASP A 6 16.47 -4.46 11.38
C ASP A 6 14.96 -4.74 11.45
N ALA A 7 14.15 -3.71 11.69
CA ALA A 7 12.69 -3.84 11.70
C ALA A 7 12.14 -4.13 10.29
N ALA A 8 12.71 -3.54 9.24
CA ALA A 8 12.32 -3.85 7.86
C ALA A 8 12.73 -5.28 7.46
N ALA A 9 13.91 -5.74 7.85
CA ALA A 9 14.36 -7.11 7.64
C ALA A 9 13.45 -8.12 8.37
N ALA A 10 12.98 -7.80 9.57
CA ALA A 10 12.01 -8.63 10.30
C ALA A 10 10.66 -8.77 9.56
N LEU A 11 10.31 -7.81 8.70
CA LEU A 11 9.15 -7.90 7.80
C LEU A 11 9.43 -8.67 6.50
N GLY A 12 10.64 -9.22 6.34
CA GLY A 12 11.07 -9.93 5.13
C GLY A 12 11.46 -9.00 3.98
N LEU A 13 11.76 -7.73 4.25
CA LEU A 13 12.19 -6.78 3.22
C LEU A 13 13.69 -6.87 2.95
N THR A 14 14.05 -7.00 1.67
CA THR A 14 15.44 -6.91 1.18
C THR A 14 15.73 -5.45 0.81
N LEU A 15 16.42 -4.72 1.69
CA LEU A 15 16.58 -3.26 1.59
C LEU A 15 17.48 -2.79 0.44
N ASP A 16 18.38 -3.65 -0.01
CA ASP A 16 19.29 -3.44 -1.14
C ASP A 16 18.78 -4.03 -2.45
N ALA A 17 17.53 -4.50 -2.48
CA ALA A 17 16.91 -5.00 -3.70
C ALA A 17 16.86 -3.88 -4.77
N THR A 18 17.23 -4.24 -5.99
CA THR A 18 17.22 -3.34 -7.16
C THR A 18 16.34 -3.94 -8.26
N PRO A 19 15.04 -4.10 -8.02
CA PRO A 19 14.16 -4.74 -8.98
C PRO A 19 14.03 -3.89 -10.25
N SER A 20 13.90 -4.56 -11.37
CA SER A 20 13.46 -3.95 -12.62
C SER A 20 12.00 -3.49 -12.52
N LEU A 21 11.58 -2.61 -13.44
CA LEU A 21 10.20 -2.16 -13.51
C LEU A 21 9.23 -3.33 -13.70
N ASP A 22 9.56 -4.29 -14.58
CA ASP A 22 8.71 -5.46 -14.86
C ASP A 22 8.50 -6.32 -13.61
N GLU A 23 9.57 -6.52 -12.81
CA GLU A 23 9.49 -7.25 -11.54
C GLU A 23 8.59 -6.56 -10.51
N VAL A 24 8.54 -5.22 -10.50
CA VAL A 24 7.65 -4.45 -9.61
C VAL A 24 6.21 -4.42 -10.12
N LEU A 25 6.01 -4.38 -11.44
CA LEU A 25 4.67 -4.31 -12.04
C LEU A 25 3.84 -5.57 -11.78
N VAL A 26 4.47 -6.75 -11.77
CA VAL A 26 3.77 -8.03 -11.51
C VAL A 26 3.03 -8.03 -10.15
N PRO A 27 3.69 -7.84 -8.99
CA PRO A 27 3.00 -7.80 -7.71
C PRO A 27 2.08 -6.58 -7.59
N ARG A 28 2.41 -5.45 -8.23
CA ARG A 28 1.55 -4.26 -8.23
C ARG A 28 0.20 -4.55 -8.88
N LEU A 29 0.19 -5.12 -10.08
CA LEU A 29 -1.04 -5.49 -10.79
C LEU A 29 -1.86 -6.52 -10.00
N ALA A 30 -1.19 -7.51 -9.39
CA ALA A 30 -1.86 -8.49 -8.52
C ALA A 30 -2.56 -7.82 -7.32
N ARG A 31 -1.94 -6.80 -6.71
CA ARG A 31 -2.55 -6.05 -5.60
C ARG A 31 -3.71 -5.17 -6.05
N ILE A 32 -3.62 -4.53 -7.23
CA ILE A 32 -4.75 -3.78 -7.81
C ILE A 32 -5.94 -4.72 -8.03
N ALA A 33 -5.71 -5.90 -8.60
CA ALA A 33 -6.76 -6.89 -8.82
C ALA A 33 -7.42 -7.32 -7.50
N SER A 34 -6.62 -7.64 -6.47
CA SER A 34 -7.16 -7.96 -5.13
C SER A 34 -8.00 -6.82 -4.55
N MET A 35 -7.59 -5.56 -4.73
CA MET A 35 -8.35 -4.41 -4.25
C MET A 35 -9.66 -4.21 -5.04
N ALA A 36 -9.64 -4.45 -6.35
CA ALA A 36 -10.83 -4.39 -7.18
C ALA A 36 -11.85 -5.46 -6.75
N ASP A 37 -11.40 -6.69 -6.47
CA ASP A 37 -12.26 -7.78 -5.98
C ASP A 37 -12.88 -7.43 -4.63
N VAL A 38 -12.07 -6.91 -3.69
CA VAL A 38 -12.56 -6.47 -2.37
C VAL A 38 -13.62 -5.38 -2.53
N VAL A 39 -13.33 -4.32 -3.29
CA VAL A 39 -14.27 -3.20 -3.46
C VAL A 39 -15.54 -3.65 -4.19
N GLY A 40 -15.43 -4.51 -5.19
CA GLY A 40 -16.57 -5.03 -5.95
C GLY A 40 -17.51 -5.93 -5.15
N GLY A 41 -17.00 -6.58 -4.09
CA GLY A 41 -17.79 -7.43 -3.21
C GLY A 41 -18.38 -6.74 -1.98
N LEU A 42 -17.98 -5.50 -1.68
CA LEU A 42 -18.35 -4.84 -0.43
C LEU A 42 -19.81 -4.36 -0.42
N THR A 43 -20.47 -4.67 0.70
CA THR A 43 -21.73 -4.10 1.13
C THR A 43 -21.50 -3.00 2.16
N GLU A 44 -22.52 -2.17 2.39
CA GLU A 44 -22.45 -1.12 3.42
C GLU A 44 -22.20 -1.69 4.82
N ALA A 45 -22.81 -2.83 5.17
CA ALA A 45 -22.60 -3.48 6.46
C ALA A 45 -21.16 -3.98 6.63
N GLU A 46 -20.51 -4.44 5.56
CA GLU A 46 -19.12 -4.89 5.63
C GLU A 46 -18.12 -3.76 5.86
N LEU A 47 -18.48 -2.51 5.56
CA LEU A 47 -17.63 -1.35 5.85
C LEU A 47 -17.41 -1.18 7.36
N ASP A 48 -18.35 -1.62 8.20
CA ASP A 48 -18.27 -1.49 9.65
C ASP A 48 -17.72 -2.77 10.32
N ARG A 49 -17.34 -3.79 9.52
CA ARG A 49 -16.68 -5.00 10.02
C ARG A 49 -15.34 -4.67 10.67
N VAL A 50 -15.10 -5.23 11.85
CA VAL A 50 -13.84 -5.09 12.58
C VAL A 50 -12.72 -5.87 11.89
N CYS A 51 -11.60 -5.19 11.68
CA CYS A 51 -10.31 -5.73 11.26
C CYS A 51 -9.46 -6.00 12.52
N GLY A 52 -9.57 -7.20 13.08
CA GLY A 52 -8.88 -7.57 14.34
C GLY A 52 -7.37 -7.81 14.22
N ARG A 53 -6.79 -7.73 13.01
CA ARG A 53 -5.36 -7.90 12.78
C ARG A 53 -4.70 -6.53 12.59
N LYS A 54 -3.68 -6.22 13.39
CA LYS A 54 -2.84 -5.03 13.17
C LYS A 54 -2.03 -5.14 11.87
N PRO A 55 -1.75 -4.02 11.17
CA PRO A 55 -1.02 -4.06 9.89
C PRO A 55 0.38 -4.68 9.96
N ALA A 56 1.15 -4.37 11.01
CA ALA A 56 2.46 -4.94 11.31
C ALA A 56 2.79 -4.77 12.80
N ASP A 57 3.81 -5.45 13.31
CA ASP A 57 4.19 -5.43 14.73
C ASP A 57 4.35 -4.04 15.36
N PRO A 58 4.95 -3.04 14.67
CA PRO A 58 5.11 -1.69 15.22
C PRO A 58 3.81 -0.87 15.32
N TYR A 59 2.70 -1.34 14.71
CA TYR A 59 1.43 -0.63 14.78
C TYR A 59 0.78 -0.82 16.16
N PRO A 60 0.08 0.19 16.69
CA PRO A 60 -0.61 0.08 17.96
C PRO A 60 -1.69 -1.01 17.93
N ASP A 61 -1.85 -1.71 19.05
CA ASP A 61 -2.93 -2.68 19.25
C ASP A 61 -4.26 -1.92 19.43
N GLN A 62 -4.93 -1.65 18.32
CA GLN A 62 -6.24 -1.01 18.29
C GLN A 62 -7.13 -1.69 17.25
N GLU A 63 -8.45 -1.60 17.46
CA GLU A 63 -9.42 -2.05 16.48
C GLU A 63 -9.54 -1.03 15.35
N TYR A 64 -9.58 -1.55 14.14
CA TYR A 64 -9.92 -0.79 12.94
C TYR A 64 -11.17 -1.39 12.32
N VAL A 65 -11.94 -0.59 11.58
CA VAL A 65 -13.01 -1.08 10.72
C VAL A 65 -12.60 -0.99 9.26
N VAL A 66 -13.18 -1.84 8.41
CA VAL A 66 -12.89 -1.89 6.96
C VAL A 66 -12.95 -0.49 6.32
N ARG A 67 -13.95 0.33 6.67
CA ARG A 67 -14.08 1.71 6.19
C ARG A 67 -12.83 2.55 6.42
N ARG A 68 -12.27 2.50 7.64
CA ARG A 68 -11.05 3.26 7.98
C ARG A 68 -9.85 2.74 7.20
N CYS A 69 -9.69 1.42 7.10
CA CYS A 69 -8.61 0.80 6.34
C CYS A 69 -8.66 1.19 4.84
N LEU A 70 -9.84 1.12 4.23
CA LEU A 70 -10.02 1.49 2.82
C LEU A 70 -9.74 2.96 2.56
N THR A 71 -10.23 3.85 3.43
CA THR A 71 -9.93 5.29 3.31
C THR A 71 -8.43 5.55 3.31
N VAL A 72 -7.66 4.86 4.17
CA VAL A 72 -6.20 4.97 4.16
C VAL A 72 -5.62 4.46 2.84
N VAL A 73 -5.93 3.22 2.43
CA VAL A 73 -5.38 2.63 1.20
C VAL A 73 -5.66 3.49 -0.03
N LEU A 74 -6.91 3.95 -0.20
CA LEU A 74 -7.31 4.76 -1.35
C LEU A 74 -6.68 6.15 -1.35
N LYS A 75 -6.52 6.75 -0.16
CA LYS A 75 -5.84 8.05 -0.02
C LYS A 75 -4.35 7.93 -0.35
N GLU A 76 -3.67 6.96 0.25
CA GLU A 76 -2.23 6.72 0.02
C GLU A 76 -1.98 6.41 -1.46
N GLU A 77 -2.83 5.61 -2.10
CA GLU A 77 -2.77 5.33 -3.53
C GLU A 77 -2.86 6.62 -4.37
N ALA A 78 -3.82 7.50 -4.07
CA ALA A 78 -3.97 8.76 -4.79
C ALA A 78 -2.76 9.69 -4.60
N GLU A 79 -2.22 9.79 -3.38
CA GLU A 79 -1.02 10.61 -3.14
C GLU A 79 0.22 10.03 -3.81
N HIS A 80 0.43 8.71 -3.73
CA HIS A 80 1.53 8.04 -4.43
C HIS A 80 1.45 8.24 -5.94
N HIS A 81 0.27 8.13 -6.53
CA HIS A 81 0.09 8.42 -7.95
C HIS A 81 0.45 9.87 -8.30
N ARG A 82 0.05 10.85 -7.48
CA ARG A 82 0.42 12.26 -7.70
C ARG A 82 1.94 12.47 -7.64
N TYR A 83 2.63 11.85 -6.69
CA TYR A 83 4.08 11.94 -6.61
C TYR A 83 4.77 11.27 -7.81
N ALA A 84 4.31 10.08 -8.21
CA ALA A 84 4.86 9.38 -9.38
C ALA A 84 4.70 10.21 -10.67
N VAL A 85 3.53 10.81 -10.90
CA VAL A 85 3.27 11.65 -12.08
C VAL A 85 4.11 12.92 -12.04
N ARG A 86 4.23 13.58 -10.88
CA ARG A 86 5.10 14.76 -10.72
C ARG A 86 6.55 14.44 -11.07
N ASP A 87 7.06 13.34 -10.55
CA ASP A 87 8.47 12.96 -10.72
C ASP A 87 8.74 12.49 -12.15
N LEU A 88 7.79 11.77 -12.78
CA LEU A 88 7.85 11.43 -14.20
C LEU A 88 7.92 12.68 -15.08
N ALA A 89 7.04 13.66 -14.85
CA ALA A 89 7.06 14.91 -15.60
C ALA A 89 8.40 15.65 -15.48
N ALA A 90 9.02 15.61 -14.29
CA ALA A 90 10.35 16.20 -14.08
C ALA A 90 11.49 15.44 -14.79
N LEU A 91 11.35 14.12 -14.99
CA LEU A 91 12.30 13.31 -15.76
C LEU A 91 12.13 13.56 -17.26
N GLU A 92 10.89 13.59 -17.75
CA GLU A 92 10.56 13.87 -19.15
C GLU A 92 10.99 15.27 -19.57
N SER A 93 10.92 16.27 -18.68
CA SER A 93 11.39 17.63 -18.98
C SER A 93 12.92 17.77 -19.03
N ARG A 94 13.66 16.76 -18.58
CA ARG A 94 15.14 16.74 -18.56
C ARG A 94 15.74 15.92 -19.70
N ALA A 95 14.91 15.17 -20.42
CA ALA A 95 15.26 14.41 -21.62
C ALA A 95 15.28 15.31 -22.85
#